data_AF-A0A7S4NXF3-F1
#
_entry.id   AF-A0A7S4NXF3-F1
#
_cell.length_a   1.000
_cell.length_b   1.000
_cell.length_c   1.000
_cell.angle_alpha   90.00
_cell.angle_beta   90.00
_cell.angle_gamma   90.00
#
_symmetry.space_group_name_H-M   'P 1'
#
loop_
_entity.id
_entity.type
_entity.pdbx_description
1 polymer ?
#
loop_
_entity_poly.entity_id
_entity_poly.type
_entity_poly.pdbx_seq_one_letter_code
_entity_poly.pdbx_strand_id
1 'polypeptide(L)'
;GRHTMEDVEELTDSACSKIRKYVQQKRVRLDPFFEAYDRLRHRAITRPQFLRALSAAVKNQVYISPQEEEAIFASFSRPDQMVNYRNFCDHCMQVQRDLEKQPLIQLAEDEAPSRIRHNELTDKDEIYFHNTLLPKLQHIAREQGLVVKNNFLDFDFNRNGRVTKGQFLRGLPDKFQVACSKSDVEILVQKYGVKDMFGTTVDVDYHSLHLDISGSDPALSLPDGLTQSTIEQRQSHMDAIPRIPVLSQLERRVRQICRDKKLHLLPFFQDFDKMRTGFCTSKIFTVSVNKGRGRRGERGA
;
A
#
# COMPACT_ATOMS: atom_id res chain seq x y z
N GLY A 1 1.66 -28.67 34.21
CA GLY A 1 2.09 -29.74 33.31
C GLY A 1 1.61 -29.43 31.92
N ARG A 2 0.40 -29.89 31.56
CA ARG A 2 -0.22 -29.62 30.24
C ARG A 2 -0.77 -28.19 30.09
N HIS A 3 -1.56 -27.71 31.07
CA HIS A 3 -2.13 -26.36 31.03
C HIS A 3 -1.08 -25.25 30.87
N THR A 4 0.04 -25.35 31.59
CA THR A 4 1.12 -24.35 31.54
C THR A 4 1.87 -24.26 30.21
N MET A 5 1.79 -25.28 29.35
CA MET A 5 2.40 -25.23 28.00
C MET A 5 1.43 -24.71 26.94
N GLU A 6 0.15 -25.06 27.06
CA GLU A 6 -0.93 -24.51 26.23
C GLU A 6 -1.01 -22.98 26.41
N ASP A 7 -0.90 -22.49 27.65
CA ASP A 7 -0.89 -21.05 27.94
C ASP A 7 0.28 -20.31 27.28
N VAL A 8 1.46 -20.95 27.19
CA VAL A 8 2.67 -20.35 26.58
C VAL A 8 2.56 -20.32 25.06
N GLU A 9 2.01 -21.36 24.46
CA GLU A 9 1.79 -21.42 23.01
C GLU A 9 0.77 -20.37 22.57
N GLU A 10 -0.36 -20.24 23.29
CA GLU A 10 -1.40 -19.24 23.00
C GLU A 10 -0.88 -17.80 23.12
N LEU A 11 -0.10 -17.50 24.18
CA LEU A 11 0.54 -16.19 24.34
C LEU A 11 1.59 -15.91 23.24
N THR A 12 2.36 -16.92 22.85
CA THR A 12 3.34 -16.81 21.76
C THR A 12 2.62 -16.48 20.44
N ASP A 13 1.53 -17.16 20.14
CA ASP A 13 0.75 -16.96 18.93
C ASP A 13 0.00 -15.63 18.91
N SER A 14 -0.52 -15.17 20.06
CA SER A 14 -1.06 -13.81 20.22
C SER A 14 -0.03 -12.76 19.84
N ALA A 15 1.18 -12.86 20.41
CA ALA A 15 2.26 -11.92 20.17
C ALA A 15 2.72 -11.93 18.70
N CYS A 16 2.94 -13.13 18.15
CA CYS A 16 3.32 -13.31 16.75
C CYS A 16 2.24 -12.78 15.80
N SER A 17 0.96 -12.96 16.12
CA SER A 17 -0.16 -12.42 15.34
C SER A 17 -0.21 -10.89 15.32
N LYS A 18 0.05 -10.23 16.46
CA LYS A 18 0.15 -8.77 16.54
C LYS A 18 1.29 -8.23 15.66
N ILE A 19 2.45 -8.87 15.74
CA ILE A 19 3.64 -8.50 14.97
C ILE A 19 3.41 -8.76 13.48
N ARG A 20 2.85 -9.92 13.12
CA ARG A 20 2.50 -10.28 11.74
C ARG A 20 1.58 -9.25 11.11
N LYS A 21 0.50 -8.86 11.81
CA LYS A 21 -0.43 -7.82 11.32
C LYS A 21 0.29 -6.52 10.99
N TYR A 22 1.18 -6.07 11.88
CA TYR A 22 1.98 -4.87 11.64
C TYR A 22 2.90 -5.01 10.43
N VAL A 23 3.66 -6.11 10.39
CA VAL A 23 4.67 -6.38 9.37
C VAL A 23 4.03 -6.49 7.98
N GLN A 24 2.89 -7.18 7.87
CA GLN A 24 2.13 -7.29 6.62
C GLN A 24 1.57 -5.93 6.18
N GLN A 25 0.98 -5.16 7.10
CA GLN A 25 0.42 -3.84 6.79
C GLN A 25 1.48 -2.85 6.32
N LYS A 26 2.66 -2.86 6.95
CA LYS A 26 3.74 -1.91 6.68
C LYS A 26 4.80 -2.43 5.70
N ARG A 27 4.64 -3.67 5.21
CA ARG A 27 5.60 -4.39 4.35
C ARG A 27 7.04 -4.34 4.90
N VAL A 28 7.16 -4.55 6.21
CA VAL A 28 8.46 -4.55 6.90
C VAL A 28 9.14 -5.90 6.68
N ARG A 29 10.47 -5.91 6.57
CA ARG A 29 11.24 -7.15 6.62
C ARG A 29 11.89 -7.24 8.00
N LEU A 30 11.63 -8.31 8.73
CA LEU A 30 12.13 -8.48 10.11
C LEU A 30 13.62 -8.82 10.15
N ASP A 31 14.11 -9.67 9.25
CA ASP A 31 15.49 -10.20 9.28
C ASP A 31 16.58 -9.12 9.41
N PRO A 32 16.55 -8.00 8.65
CA PRO A 32 17.62 -6.99 8.69
C PRO A 32 17.81 -6.34 10.08
N PHE A 33 16.74 -6.23 10.87
CA PHE A 33 16.79 -5.62 12.20
C PHE A 33 17.53 -6.52 13.20
N PHE A 34 17.39 -7.84 13.05
CA PHE A 34 18.07 -8.82 13.88
C PHE A 34 19.51 -9.08 13.41
N GLU A 35 19.73 -9.14 12.09
CA GLU A 35 21.06 -9.31 11.50
C GLU A 35 22.05 -8.21 11.91
N ALA A 36 21.56 -6.99 12.20
CA ALA A 36 22.40 -5.90 12.72
C ALA A 36 23.11 -6.25 14.05
N TYR A 37 22.53 -7.17 14.84
CA TYR A 37 23.09 -7.62 16.12
C TYR A 37 23.81 -8.98 16.02
N ASP A 38 23.65 -9.72 14.93
CA ASP A 38 24.28 -11.03 14.68
C ASP A 38 25.37 -10.95 13.60
N ARG A 39 26.50 -10.33 13.96
CA ARG A 39 27.64 -10.14 13.04
C ARG A 39 28.22 -11.46 12.51
N LEU A 40 28.14 -12.53 13.30
CA LEU A 40 28.69 -13.84 12.98
C LEU A 40 27.69 -14.76 12.28
N ARG A 41 26.45 -14.31 12.04
CA ARG A 41 25.38 -15.06 11.38
C ARG A 41 25.08 -16.40 12.06
N HIS A 42 25.17 -16.45 13.38
CA HIS A 42 24.83 -17.63 14.19
C HIS A 42 23.32 -17.82 14.37
N ARG A 43 22.51 -16.89 13.84
CA ARG A 43 21.05 -16.85 13.86
C ARG A 43 20.48 -16.75 15.27
N ALA A 44 21.29 -16.29 16.21
CA ALA A 44 20.94 -16.17 17.60
C ALA A 44 21.49 -14.85 18.16
N ILE A 45 20.69 -14.18 18.98
CA ILE A 45 21.04 -12.91 19.63
C ILE A 45 20.62 -12.95 21.09
N THR A 46 21.21 -12.09 21.92
CA THR A 46 20.85 -12.02 23.34
C THR A 46 19.43 -11.44 23.53
N ARG A 47 18.75 -11.82 24.61
CA ARG A 47 17.40 -11.34 24.94
C ARG A 47 17.25 -9.80 24.87
N PRO A 48 18.17 -8.98 25.43
CA PRO A 48 18.08 -7.52 25.30
C PRO A 48 18.34 -6.98 23.89
N GLN A 49 19.12 -7.70 23.06
CA GLN A 49 19.29 -7.33 21.64
C GLN A 49 18.03 -7.66 20.84
N PHE A 50 17.40 -8.80 21.13
CA PHE A 50 16.14 -9.20 20.51
C PHE A 50 15.03 -8.18 20.75
N LEU A 51 14.80 -7.78 22.01
CA LEU A 51 13.78 -6.76 22.34
C LEU A 51 14.05 -5.44 21.62
N ARG A 52 15.30 -4.96 21.63
CA ARG A 52 15.68 -3.72 20.93
C ARG A 52 15.48 -3.81 19.42
N ALA A 53 15.87 -4.93 18.80
CA ALA A 53 15.69 -5.16 17.37
C ALA A 53 14.19 -5.21 17.01
N LEU A 54 13.39 -5.89 17.81
CA LEU A 54 11.94 -6.01 17.61
C LEU A 54 11.24 -4.66 17.77
N SER A 55 11.53 -3.93 18.85
CA SER A 55 11.04 -2.56 19.08
C SER A 55 11.39 -1.62 17.92
N ALA A 56 12.60 -1.71 17.38
CA ALA A 56 13.03 -0.95 16.21
C ALA A 56 12.26 -1.36 14.94
N ALA A 57 12.04 -2.67 14.73
CA ALA A 57 11.32 -3.20 13.57
C ALA A 57 9.85 -2.74 13.55
N VAL A 58 9.20 -2.71 14.72
CA VAL A 58 7.80 -2.26 14.87
C VAL A 58 7.66 -0.77 15.16
N LYS A 59 8.77 -0.02 15.19
CA LYS A 59 8.83 1.42 15.54
C LYS A 59 8.07 1.76 16.84
N ASN A 60 8.10 0.86 17.83
CA ASN A 60 7.33 0.96 19.08
C ASN A 60 5.81 1.09 18.91
N GLN A 61 5.25 0.69 17.77
CA GLN A 61 3.81 0.77 17.48
C GLN A 61 3.03 -0.49 17.87
N VAL A 62 3.73 -1.58 18.20
CA VAL A 62 3.13 -2.83 18.65
C VAL A 62 3.50 -3.03 20.12
N TYR A 63 2.47 -3.10 20.98
CA TYR A 63 2.65 -3.42 22.38
C TYR A 63 2.67 -4.94 22.56
N ILE A 64 3.75 -5.43 23.17
CA ILE A 64 3.93 -6.82 23.59
C ILE A 64 3.99 -6.81 25.10
N SER A 65 3.12 -7.57 25.75
CA SER A 65 3.10 -7.62 27.22
C SER A 65 4.31 -8.38 27.77
N PRO A 66 4.73 -8.15 29.03
CA PRO A 66 5.84 -8.89 29.64
C PRO A 66 5.61 -10.42 29.66
N GLN A 67 4.36 -10.86 29.74
CA GLN A 67 3.99 -12.28 29.69
C GLN A 67 4.18 -12.86 28.28
N GLU A 68 3.80 -12.12 27.24
CA GLU A 68 4.03 -12.49 25.84
C GLU A 68 5.52 -12.50 25.50
N GLU A 69 6.29 -11.54 26.04
CA GLU A 69 7.75 -11.56 25.92
C GLU A 69 8.35 -12.83 26.51
N GLU A 70 7.99 -13.17 27.75
CA GLU A 70 8.47 -14.39 28.41
C GLU A 70 8.07 -15.66 27.64
N ALA A 71 6.86 -15.69 27.08
CA ALA A 71 6.38 -16.79 26.24
C ALA A 71 7.20 -16.94 24.95
N ILE A 72 7.49 -15.83 24.24
CA ILE A 72 8.39 -15.83 23.09
C ILE A 72 9.77 -16.37 23.48
N PHE A 73 10.32 -15.94 24.61
CA PHE A 73 11.61 -16.42 25.06
C PHE A 73 11.57 -17.91 25.43
N ALA A 74 10.53 -18.39 26.09
CA ALA A 74 10.38 -19.81 26.39
C ALA A 74 10.34 -20.67 25.12
N SER A 75 9.68 -20.19 24.06
CA SER A 75 9.49 -20.92 22.80
C SER A 75 10.70 -20.88 21.87
N PHE A 76 11.45 -19.77 21.83
CA PHE A 76 12.52 -19.55 20.83
C PHE A 76 13.94 -19.48 21.43
N SER A 77 14.11 -19.69 22.73
CA SER A 77 15.44 -19.71 23.36
C SER A 77 16.18 -21.02 23.07
N ARG A 78 17.49 -20.89 22.90
CA ARG A 78 18.45 -21.99 22.81
C ARG A 78 19.00 -22.34 24.20
N PRO A 79 19.71 -23.48 24.35
CA PRO A 79 20.35 -23.88 25.61
C PRO A 79 21.37 -22.86 26.15
N ASP A 80 21.88 -21.98 25.27
CA ASP A 80 22.84 -20.90 25.59
C ASP A 80 22.16 -19.59 26.04
N GLN A 81 20.85 -19.60 26.31
CA GLN A 81 20.04 -18.41 26.66
C GLN A 81 20.00 -17.33 25.56
N MET A 82 20.36 -17.69 24.32
CA MET A 82 20.21 -16.82 23.16
C MET A 82 18.93 -17.15 22.41
N VAL A 83 18.33 -16.14 21.79
CA VAL A 83 17.06 -16.26 21.08
C VAL A 83 17.34 -16.56 19.62
N ASN A 84 16.79 -17.66 19.12
CA ASN A 84 16.83 -17.98 17.70
C ASN A 84 15.83 -17.11 16.93
N TYR A 85 16.28 -15.90 16.57
CA TYR A 85 15.45 -14.92 15.88
C TYR A 85 14.95 -15.41 14.51
N ARG A 86 15.65 -16.38 13.89
CA ARG A 86 15.25 -16.93 12.59
C ARG A 86 14.00 -17.80 12.73
N ASN A 87 13.97 -18.70 13.71
CA ASN A 87 12.78 -19.51 14.01
C ASN A 87 11.60 -18.61 14.38
N PHE A 88 11.85 -17.56 15.17
CA PHE A 88 10.85 -16.55 15.49
C PHE A 88 10.29 -15.84 14.24
N CYS A 89 11.16 -15.40 13.31
CA CYS A 89 10.72 -14.75 12.07
C CYS A 89 9.91 -15.71 11.20
N ASP A 90 10.36 -16.95 11.07
CA ASP A 90 9.68 -17.99 10.29
C ASP A 90 8.29 -18.30 10.89
N HIS A 91 8.18 -18.38 12.22
CA HIS A 91 6.90 -18.57 12.92
C HIS A 91 5.96 -17.37 12.75
N CYS A 92 6.46 -16.15 12.98
CA CYS A 92 5.67 -14.92 12.84
C CYS A 92 5.12 -14.73 11.43
N MET A 93 5.94 -15.00 10.42
CA MET A 93 5.60 -14.74 9.02
C MET A 93 4.97 -15.96 8.33
N GLN A 94 4.90 -17.11 9.01
CA GLN A 94 4.47 -18.40 8.45
C GLN A 94 5.15 -18.70 7.10
N VAL A 95 6.42 -18.33 6.95
CA VAL A 95 7.13 -18.50 5.68
C VAL A 95 7.48 -19.98 5.52
N GLN A 96 6.76 -20.67 4.64
CA GLN A 96 7.19 -21.98 4.17
C GLN A 96 8.44 -21.82 3.29
N ARG A 97 9.58 -22.30 3.81
CA ARG A 97 10.82 -22.44 3.05
C ARG A 97 10.86 -23.81 2.37
N ASP A 98 11.76 -23.97 1.42
CA ASP A 98 11.98 -25.24 0.70
C ASP A 98 10.79 -25.73 -0.17
N LEU A 99 9.97 -24.80 -0.69
CA LEU A 99 8.94 -25.09 -1.71
C LEU A 99 9.50 -25.88 -2.91
N GLU A 100 10.77 -25.67 -3.26
CA GLU A 100 11.48 -26.41 -4.31
C GLU A 100 11.59 -27.91 -4.03
N LYS A 101 11.56 -28.34 -2.75
CA LYS A 101 11.63 -29.75 -2.35
C LYS A 101 10.26 -30.42 -2.26
N GLN A 102 9.18 -29.64 -2.28
CA GLN A 102 7.82 -30.13 -2.08
C GLN A 102 6.84 -29.44 -3.06
N PRO A 103 6.89 -29.80 -4.36
CA PRO A 103 6.13 -29.13 -5.42
C PRO A 103 4.60 -29.34 -5.33
N LEU A 104 4.13 -30.25 -4.47
CA LEU A 104 2.71 -30.58 -4.29
C LEU A 104 2.07 -29.89 -3.07
N ILE A 105 2.81 -29.03 -2.35
CA ILE A 105 2.22 -28.27 -1.25
C ILE A 105 1.23 -27.26 -1.83
N GLN A 106 -0.04 -27.43 -1.48
CA GLN A 106 -1.04 -26.38 -1.62
C GLN A 106 -0.71 -25.30 -0.59
N LEU A 107 -0.15 -24.19 -1.08
CA LEU A 107 -0.05 -22.98 -0.29
C LEU A 107 -1.46 -22.59 0.14
N ALA A 108 -1.69 -22.43 1.45
CA ALA A 108 -2.86 -21.68 1.91
C ALA A 108 -2.80 -20.33 1.19
N GLU A 109 -3.86 -20.01 0.43
CA GLU A 109 -3.98 -18.70 -0.18
C GLU A 109 -3.74 -17.67 0.92
N ASP A 110 -2.70 -16.86 0.75
CA ASP A 110 -2.46 -15.68 1.59
C ASP A 110 -3.82 -14.98 1.64
N GLU A 111 -4.44 -14.88 2.81
CA GLU A 111 -5.71 -14.16 2.95
C GLU A 111 -5.52 -12.83 2.24
N ALA A 112 -6.21 -12.66 1.12
CA ALA A 112 -5.96 -11.63 0.12
C ALA A 112 -5.55 -10.32 0.83
N PRO A 113 -4.41 -9.72 0.45
CA PRO A 113 -3.64 -8.76 1.25
C PRO A 113 -4.60 -7.91 2.05
N SER A 114 -4.75 -8.28 3.34
CA SER A 114 -5.91 -7.97 4.19
C SER A 114 -6.81 -6.93 3.54
N ARG A 115 -7.89 -7.35 2.88
CA ARG A 115 -8.98 -6.44 2.48
C ARG A 115 -9.13 -5.47 3.64
N ILE A 116 -8.87 -4.20 3.35
CA ILE A 116 -8.83 -3.08 4.28
C ILE A 116 -9.69 -3.41 5.50
N ARG A 117 -9.06 -3.70 6.64
CA ARG A 117 -9.81 -4.16 7.82
C ARG A 117 -10.61 -2.96 8.33
N HIS A 118 -11.87 -2.88 7.92
CA HIS A 118 -12.83 -1.94 8.47
C HIS A 118 -13.09 -2.30 9.94
N ASN A 119 -13.45 -1.31 10.75
CA ASN A 119 -13.89 -1.61 12.12
C ASN A 119 -15.18 -2.44 12.10
N GLU A 120 -15.34 -3.29 13.11
CA GLU A 120 -16.59 -3.96 13.40
C GLU A 120 -17.59 -2.95 13.96
N LEU A 121 -18.74 -2.82 13.30
CA LEU A 121 -19.88 -2.06 13.81
C LEU A 121 -20.78 -2.96 14.67
N THR A 122 -21.80 -2.38 15.29
CA THR A 122 -22.87 -3.20 15.89
C THR A 122 -23.62 -3.96 14.79
N ASP A 123 -24.19 -5.13 15.09
CA ASP A 123 -24.91 -5.95 14.09
C ASP A 123 -25.98 -5.15 13.34
N LYS A 124 -26.68 -4.25 14.05
CA LYS A 124 -27.70 -3.38 13.46
C LYS A 124 -27.10 -2.39 12.47
N ASP A 125 -26.01 -1.73 12.86
CA ASP A 125 -25.35 -0.72 12.04
C ASP A 125 -24.62 -1.36 10.85
N GLU A 126 -24.07 -2.57 11.00
CA GLU A 126 -23.42 -3.31 9.92
C GLU A 126 -24.45 -3.71 8.85
N ILE A 127 -25.62 -4.23 9.24
CA ILE A 127 -26.72 -4.55 8.33
C ILE A 127 -27.22 -3.29 7.61
N TYR A 128 -27.40 -2.20 8.34
CA TYR A 128 -27.83 -0.93 7.75
C TYR A 128 -26.79 -0.36 6.78
N PHE A 129 -25.51 -0.44 7.15
CA PHE A 129 -24.39 0.04 6.35
C PHE A 129 -24.35 -0.66 4.99
N HIS A 130 -24.37 -1.99 4.95
CA HIS A 130 -24.26 -2.75 3.70
C HIS A 130 -25.54 -2.69 2.84
N ASN A 131 -26.72 -2.72 3.46
CA ASN A 131 -27.97 -2.82 2.70
C ASN A 131 -28.55 -1.46 2.29
N THR A 132 -28.18 -0.38 2.98
CA THR A 132 -28.80 0.94 2.79
C THR A 132 -27.78 2.03 2.53
N LEU A 133 -26.86 2.26 3.47
CA LEU A 133 -25.99 3.45 3.43
C LEU A 133 -24.95 3.38 2.31
N LEU A 134 -24.20 2.27 2.21
CA LEU A 134 -23.15 2.11 1.20
C LEU A 134 -23.73 2.12 -0.23
N PRO A 135 -24.80 1.36 -0.57
CA PRO A 135 -25.42 1.44 -1.90
C PRO A 135 -25.91 2.85 -2.27
N LYS A 136 -26.46 3.58 -1.30
CA LYS A 136 -26.90 4.97 -1.50
C LYS A 136 -25.73 5.89 -1.84
N LEU A 137 -24.61 5.79 -1.11
CA LEU A 137 -23.40 6.57 -1.37
C LEU A 137 -22.77 6.22 -2.73
N GLN A 138 -22.70 4.93 -3.06
CA GLN A 138 -22.22 4.45 -4.36
C GLN A 138 -23.07 4.99 -5.51
N HIS A 139 -24.39 4.98 -5.36
CA HIS A 139 -25.31 5.50 -6.37
C HIS A 139 -25.10 7.00 -6.62
N ILE A 140 -25.05 7.81 -5.55
CA ILE A 140 -24.79 9.26 -5.66
C ILE A 140 -23.43 9.52 -6.28
N ALA A 141 -22.40 8.75 -5.91
CA ALA A 141 -21.07 8.90 -6.49
C ALA A 141 -21.08 8.59 -7.99
N ARG A 142 -21.74 7.50 -8.41
CA ARG A 142 -21.84 7.09 -9.81
C ARG A 142 -22.58 8.08 -10.68
N GLU A 143 -23.76 8.53 -10.25
CA GLU A 143 -24.59 9.45 -11.04
C GLU A 143 -23.92 10.81 -11.26
N GLN A 144 -23.10 11.24 -10.30
CA GLN A 144 -22.49 12.57 -10.29
C GLN A 144 -21.00 12.54 -10.63
N GLY A 145 -20.41 11.37 -10.89
CA GLY A 145 -18.98 11.21 -11.16
C GLY A 145 -18.09 11.67 -9.99
N LEU A 146 -18.52 11.48 -8.75
CA LEU A 146 -17.81 12.01 -7.58
C LEU A 146 -16.60 11.14 -7.22
N VAL A 147 -15.41 11.74 -7.33
CA VAL A 147 -14.16 11.16 -6.84
C VAL A 147 -13.96 11.59 -5.38
N VAL A 148 -14.48 10.80 -4.44
CA VAL A 148 -14.53 11.13 -2.99
C VAL A 148 -13.18 11.58 -2.43
N LYS A 149 -12.09 10.87 -2.77
CA LYS A 149 -10.73 11.18 -2.28
C LYS A 149 -10.27 12.61 -2.57
N ASN A 150 -10.74 13.24 -3.65
CA ASN A 150 -10.27 14.54 -4.08
C ASN A 150 -10.61 15.63 -3.06
N ASN A 151 -11.71 15.48 -2.32
CA ASN A 151 -12.15 16.43 -1.29
C ASN A 151 -11.26 16.41 -0.03
N PHE A 152 -10.43 15.38 0.12
CA PHE A 152 -9.57 15.20 1.30
C PHE A 152 -8.10 15.51 1.02
N LEU A 153 -7.72 15.74 -0.25
CA LEU A 153 -6.33 16.00 -0.65
C LEU A 153 -5.76 17.27 0.00
N ASP A 154 -6.60 18.30 0.18
CA ASP A 154 -6.18 19.56 0.82
C ASP A 154 -5.95 19.40 2.33
N PHE A 155 -6.49 18.34 2.94
CA PHE A 155 -6.33 18.05 4.36
C PHE A 155 -5.21 17.03 4.65
N ASP A 156 -4.88 16.15 3.69
CA ASP A 156 -3.86 15.11 3.82
C ASP A 156 -2.55 15.47 3.11
N PHE A 157 -1.81 16.42 3.70
CA PHE A 157 -0.50 16.83 3.19
C PHE A 157 0.52 15.68 3.13
N ASN A 158 0.39 14.70 4.04
CA ASN A 158 1.31 13.56 4.15
C ASN A 158 0.94 12.41 3.21
N ARG A 159 -0.18 12.52 2.48
CA ARG A 159 -0.70 11.52 1.54
C ARG A 159 -0.78 10.12 2.15
N ASN A 160 -1.21 10.05 3.41
CA ASN A 160 -1.33 8.79 4.14
C ASN A 160 -2.72 8.17 4.06
N GLY A 161 -3.67 8.82 3.37
CA GLY A 161 -5.05 8.36 3.19
C GLY A 161 -5.97 8.61 4.38
N ARG A 162 -5.54 9.47 5.34
CA ARG A 162 -6.23 9.69 6.61
C ARG A 162 -6.40 11.17 6.91
N VAL A 163 -7.50 11.51 7.58
CA VAL A 163 -7.80 12.88 8.03
C VAL A 163 -8.43 12.83 9.42
N THR A 164 -8.27 13.90 10.20
CA THR A 164 -8.92 13.98 11.53
C THR A 164 -10.45 13.93 11.40
N LYS A 165 -11.18 13.49 12.45
CA LYS A 165 -12.66 13.49 12.42
C LYS A 165 -13.26 14.84 11.99
N GLY A 166 -12.73 15.95 12.49
CA GLY A 166 -13.22 17.29 12.12
C GLY A 166 -12.90 17.71 10.67
N GLN A 167 -11.79 17.24 10.10
CA GLN A 167 -11.50 17.41 8.68
C GLN A 167 -12.36 16.49 7.82
N PHE A 168 -12.61 15.26 8.27
CA PHE A 168 -13.49 14.31 7.60
C PHE A 168 -14.90 14.90 7.41
N LEU A 169 -15.50 15.39 8.50
CA LEU A 169 -16.84 15.99 8.47
C LEU A 169 -16.94 17.19 7.52
N ARG A 170 -15.88 18.01 7.44
CA ARG A 170 -15.82 19.19 6.56
C ARG A 170 -15.51 18.84 5.10
N GLY A 171 -14.74 17.77 4.87
CA GLY A 171 -14.33 17.31 3.54
C GLY A 171 -15.32 16.34 2.89
N LEU A 172 -16.41 15.96 3.56
CA LEU A 172 -17.47 15.18 2.91
C LEU A 172 -18.10 16.00 1.77
N PRO A 173 -18.28 15.41 0.57
CA PRO A 173 -18.96 16.11 -0.53
C PRO A 173 -20.33 16.65 -0.10
N ASP A 174 -20.71 17.85 -0.52
CA ASP A 174 -21.99 18.49 -0.16
C ASP A 174 -23.19 17.57 -0.42
N LYS A 175 -23.15 16.80 -1.50
CA LYS A 175 -24.20 15.83 -1.85
C LYS A 175 -24.33 14.71 -0.82
N PHE A 176 -23.21 14.26 -0.23
CA PHE A 176 -23.23 13.29 0.85
C PHE A 176 -23.71 13.94 2.15
N GLN A 177 -23.33 15.20 2.43
CA GLN A 177 -23.83 15.91 3.60
C GLN A 177 -25.35 16.11 3.57
N VAL A 178 -25.93 16.34 2.39
CA VAL A 178 -27.39 16.45 2.20
C VAL A 178 -28.08 15.09 2.27
N ALA A 179 -27.45 14.05 1.71
CA ALA A 179 -28.05 12.74 1.64
C ALA A 179 -27.94 11.93 2.95
N CYS A 180 -26.92 12.19 3.76
CA CYS A 180 -26.65 11.45 4.99
C CYS A 180 -27.22 12.18 6.20
N SER A 181 -27.87 11.42 7.08
CA SER A 181 -28.24 11.89 8.42
C SER A 181 -27.00 11.98 9.33
N LYS A 182 -27.13 12.65 10.49
CA LYS A 182 -26.04 12.72 11.47
C LYS A 182 -25.61 11.31 11.94
N SER A 183 -26.56 10.40 12.12
CA SER A 183 -26.29 9.00 12.47
C SER A 183 -25.54 8.27 11.35
N ASP A 184 -25.87 8.52 10.08
CA ASP A 184 -25.17 7.90 8.94
C ASP A 184 -23.68 8.29 8.93
N VAL A 185 -23.41 9.57 9.18
CA VAL A 185 -22.04 10.08 9.25
C VAL A 185 -21.28 9.51 10.44
N GLU A 186 -21.95 9.30 11.58
CA GLU A 186 -21.36 8.62 12.73
C GLU A 186 -21.00 7.16 12.43
N ILE A 187 -21.87 6.43 11.71
CA ILE A 187 -21.56 5.07 11.23
C ILE A 187 -20.33 5.06 10.33
N LEU A 188 -20.18 6.03 9.42
CA LEU A 188 -18.97 6.15 8.59
C LEU A 188 -17.72 6.41 9.43
N VAL A 189 -17.79 7.33 10.39
CA VAL A 189 -16.65 7.63 11.29
C VAL A 189 -16.30 6.42 12.15
N GLN A 190 -17.28 5.63 12.58
CA GLN A 190 -17.02 4.39 13.32
C GLN A 190 -16.40 3.32 12.42
N LYS A 191 -16.94 3.13 11.21
CA LYS A 191 -16.49 2.10 10.26
C LYS A 191 -15.06 2.32 9.78
N TYR A 192 -14.75 3.57 9.41
CA TYR A 192 -13.45 3.97 8.85
C TYR A 192 -12.53 4.65 9.86
N GLY A 193 -12.93 4.68 11.13
CA GLY A 193 -12.15 5.31 12.19
C GLY A 193 -10.86 4.55 12.50
N VAL A 194 -9.74 5.24 12.56
CA VAL A 194 -8.48 4.71 13.08
C VAL A 194 -8.44 5.00 14.58
N LYS A 195 -8.52 3.93 15.37
CA LYS A 195 -8.41 4.00 16.83
C LYS A 195 -6.94 4.11 17.23
N ASP A 196 -6.64 5.03 18.14
CA ASP A 196 -5.35 5.14 18.80
C ASP A 196 -5.18 4.02 19.85
N MET A 197 -4.00 3.93 20.47
CA MET A 197 -3.65 2.94 21.50
C MET A 197 -4.62 2.91 22.69
N PHE A 198 -5.35 4.02 22.92
CA PHE A 198 -6.38 4.15 23.95
C PHE A 198 -7.81 3.84 23.47
N GLY A 199 -7.97 3.30 22.26
CA GLY A 199 -9.27 2.96 21.66
C GLY A 199 -10.09 4.16 21.18
N THR A 200 -9.57 5.38 21.29
CA THR A 200 -10.23 6.60 20.81
C THR A 200 -10.00 6.79 19.32
N THR A 201 -11.06 7.04 18.56
CA THR A 201 -10.94 7.35 17.12
C THR A 201 -10.34 8.75 16.94
N VAL A 202 -9.12 8.82 16.46
CA VAL A 202 -8.40 10.09 16.22
C VAL A 202 -8.54 10.51 14.76
N ASP A 203 -8.23 9.57 13.86
CA ASP A 203 -8.25 9.78 12.42
C ASP A 203 -9.34 8.94 11.75
N VAL A 204 -9.70 9.29 10.53
CA VAL A 204 -10.64 8.57 9.66
C VAL A 204 -9.93 8.25 8.35
N ASP A 205 -9.95 6.99 7.95
CA ASP A 205 -9.34 6.49 6.71
C ASP A 205 -10.28 6.74 5.52
N TYR A 206 -10.16 7.93 4.94
CA TYR A 206 -10.99 8.33 3.79
C TYR A 206 -10.61 7.56 2.51
N HIS A 207 -9.39 7.01 2.45
CA HIS A 207 -8.96 6.21 1.30
C HIS A 207 -9.77 4.91 1.21
N SER A 208 -9.97 4.26 2.36
CA SER A 208 -10.82 3.09 2.50
C SER A 208 -12.27 3.36 2.12
N LEU A 209 -12.82 4.48 2.59
CA LEU A 209 -14.16 4.95 2.19
C LEU A 209 -14.25 5.17 0.67
N HIS A 210 -13.24 5.81 0.07
CA HIS A 210 -13.22 6.04 -1.37
C HIS A 210 -13.21 4.73 -2.16
N LEU A 211 -12.47 3.72 -1.70
CA LEU A 211 -12.41 2.41 -2.36
C LEU A 211 -13.76 1.69 -2.30
N ASP A 212 -14.43 1.69 -1.15
CA ASP A 212 -15.75 1.05 -1.02
C ASP A 212 -16.83 1.76 -1.83
N ILE A 213 -16.79 3.10 -1.89
CA ILE A 213 -17.74 3.90 -2.68
C ILE A 213 -17.47 3.76 -4.18
N SER A 214 -16.20 3.69 -4.60
CA SER A 214 -15.84 3.53 -6.02
C SER A 214 -16.08 2.10 -6.48
N GLY A 215 -16.00 1.12 -5.57
CA GLY A 215 -16.10 -0.30 -5.88
C GLY A 215 -15.11 -0.70 -6.99
N SER A 216 -15.60 -1.47 -7.96
CA SER A 216 -14.82 -1.83 -9.17
C SER A 216 -15.00 -0.85 -10.33
N ASP A 217 -15.65 0.30 -10.11
CA ASP A 217 -15.96 1.26 -11.17
C ASP A 217 -14.72 2.12 -11.50
N PRO A 218 -14.07 1.90 -12.65
CA PRO A 218 -12.87 2.64 -13.02
C PRO A 218 -13.16 4.12 -13.28
N ALA A 219 -14.40 4.50 -13.58
CA ALA A 219 -14.80 5.89 -13.82
C ALA A 219 -14.83 6.73 -12.53
N LEU A 220 -15.12 6.12 -11.38
CA LEU A 220 -15.11 6.79 -10.07
C LEU A 220 -13.73 6.82 -9.41
N SER A 221 -12.81 6.03 -9.94
CA SER A 221 -11.46 5.93 -9.42
C SER A 221 -10.57 7.08 -9.92
N LEU A 222 -10.87 7.68 -11.09
CA LEU A 222 -9.89 8.38 -11.94
C LEU A 222 -10.56 9.55 -12.68
N PRO A 223 -9.93 10.73 -12.84
CA PRO A 223 -10.46 11.77 -13.73
C PRO A 223 -10.44 11.35 -15.22
N ASP A 224 -9.63 10.33 -15.55
CA ASP A 224 -9.38 9.83 -16.93
C ASP A 224 -8.87 8.36 -16.93
N GLY A 225 -9.36 7.51 -16.04
CA GLY A 225 -8.97 6.08 -16.10
C GLY A 225 -7.52 5.73 -15.69
N LEU A 226 -6.73 6.60 -15.03
CA LEU A 226 -5.39 6.26 -14.49
C LEU A 226 -5.17 6.66 -13.02
N THR A 227 -4.74 5.71 -12.17
CA THR A 227 -4.66 5.93 -10.70
C THR A 227 -3.63 6.99 -10.40
N GLN A 228 -4.01 7.96 -9.55
CA GLN A 228 -3.12 9.03 -9.12
C GLN A 228 -1.86 8.45 -8.46
N SER A 229 -1.95 7.29 -7.80
CA SER A 229 -0.80 6.51 -7.35
C SER A 229 0.08 5.97 -8.49
N THR A 230 -0.49 5.56 -9.63
CA THR A 230 0.27 5.16 -10.84
C THR A 230 0.85 6.37 -11.58
N ILE A 231 0.14 7.50 -11.59
CA ILE A 231 0.63 8.76 -12.17
C ILE A 231 1.77 9.32 -11.31
N GLU A 232 1.66 9.28 -9.98
CA GLU A 232 2.67 9.75 -9.04
C GLU A 232 3.84 8.77 -8.91
N GLN A 233 3.64 7.44 -9.00
CA GLN A 233 4.74 6.48 -9.11
C GLN A 233 5.49 6.63 -10.44
N ARG A 234 4.78 6.92 -11.54
CA ARG A 234 5.42 7.25 -12.83
C ARG A 234 6.12 8.60 -12.82
N GLN A 235 5.57 9.62 -12.17
CA GLN A 235 6.18 10.94 -12.05
C GLN A 235 7.37 10.94 -11.07
N SER A 236 7.27 10.29 -9.92
CA SER A 236 8.38 10.16 -8.95
C SER A 236 9.55 9.35 -9.51
N HIS A 237 9.29 8.30 -10.31
CA HIS A 237 10.35 7.57 -11.01
C HIS A 237 10.96 8.36 -12.18
N MET A 238 10.28 9.38 -12.70
CA MET A 238 10.81 10.33 -13.71
C MET A 238 11.54 11.52 -13.09
N ASP A 239 11.17 11.93 -11.86
CA ASP A 239 11.77 13.05 -11.14
C ASP A 239 12.97 12.63 -10.26
N ALA A 240 13.11 11.33 -9.97
CA ALA A 240 14.28 10.77 -9.29
C ALA A 240 15.51 10.56 -10.20
N ILE A 241 15.37 10.73 -11.51
CA ILE A 241 16.51 10.77 -12.42
C ILE A 241 16.98 12.23 -12.46
N PRO A 242 18.24 12.56 -12.09
CA PRO A 242 18.72 13.93 -12.18
C PRO A 242 18.59 14.42 -13.63
N ARG A 243 17.60 15.29 -13.88
CA ARG A 243 17.37 15.86 -15.21
C ARG A 243 18.58 16.70 -15.57
N ILE A 244 19.38 16.22 -16.51
CA ILE A 244 20.51 16.99 -17.05
C ILE A 244 19.92 18.27 -17.68
N PRO A 245 20.27 19.49 -17.23
CA PRO A 245 19.66 20.74 -17.71
C PRO A 245 19.74 20.97 -19.22
N VAL A 246 20.71 20.33 -19.87
CA VAL A 246 20.87 20.34 -21.35
C VAL A 246 19.75 19.56 -22.04
N LEU A 247 19.28 18.46 -21.44
CA LEU A 247 18.21 17.62 -21.99
C LEU A 247 16.86 18.34 -21.94
N SER A 248 16.57 19.12 -20.89
CA SER A 248 15.32 19.87 -20.80
C SER A 248 15.22 21.00 -21.84
N GLN A 249 16.34 21.63 -22.22
CA GLN A 249 16.38 22.56 -23.35
C GLN A 249 16.19 21.84 -24.70
N LEU A 250 16.79 20.66 -24.86
CA LEU A 250 16.65 19.85 -26.07
C LEU A 250 15.21 19.33 -26.22
N GLU A 251 14.60 18.84 -25.15
CA GLU A 251 13.19 18.42 -25.08
C GLU A 251 12.25 19.57 -25.44
N ARG A 252 12.51 20.78 -24.94
CA ARG A 252 11.71 21.96 -25.28
C ARG A 252 11.80 22.28 -26.78
N ARG A 253 13.00 22.21 -27.36
CA ARG A 253 13.21 22.40 -28.80
C ARG A 253 12.54 21.30 -29.63
N VAL A 254 12.68 20.04 -29.24
CA VAL A 254 12.04 18.90 -29.93
C VAL A 254 10.52 19.03 -29.85
N ARG A 255 9.96 19.38 -28.69
CA ARG A 255 8.52 19.62 -28.51
C ARG A 255 8.01 20.75 -29.39
N GLN A 256 8.75 21.84 -29.49
CA GLN A 256 8.42 22.97 -30.37
C GLN A 256 8.40 22.54 -31.84
N ILE A 257 9.44 21.83 -32.30
CA ILE A 257 9.52 21.33 -33.69
C ILE A 257 8.37 20.36 -33.98
N CYS A 258 8.00 19.48 -33.03
CA CYS A 258 6.89 18.55 -33.21
C CYS A 258 5.54 19.26 -33.31
N ARG A 259 5.35 20.33 -32.53
CA ARG A 259 4.15 21.18 -32.61
C ARG A 259 4.07 21.93 -33.93
N ASP A 260 5.15 22.64 -34.29
CA ASP A 260 5.20 23.48 -35.49
C ASP A 260 5.05 22.65 -36.77
N LYS A 261 5.65 21.45 -36.81
CA LYS A 261 5.59 20.55 -37.97
C LYS A 261 4.45 19.54 -37.91
N LYS A 262 3.59 19.58 -36.89
CA LYS A 262 2.53 18.59 -36.60
C LYS A 262 3.04 17.15 -36.69
N LEU A 263 4.24 16.90 -36.15
CA LEU A 263 4.88 15.59 -36.18
C LEU A 263 4.37 14.75 -35.00
N HIS A 264 3.64 13.69 -35.32
CA HIS A 264 3.30 12.66 -34.36
C HIS A 264 4.47 11.66 -34.33
N LEU A 265 5.32 11.73 -33.31
CA LEU A 265 6.54 10.90 -33.21
C LEU A 265 6.23 9.44 -32.86
N LEU A 266 5.18 9.21 -32.07
CA LEU A 266 4.84 7.90 -31.51
C LEU A 266 4.77 6.75 -32.55
N PRO A 267 4.17 6.93 -33.75
CA PRO A 267 4.09 5.88 -34.76
C PRO A 267 5.45 5.45 -35.32
N PHE A 268 6.49 6.29 -35.24
CA PHE A 268 7.84 5.93 -35.71
C PHE A 268 8.60 5.02 -34.75
N PHE A 269 8.09 4.85 -33.52
CA PHE A 269 8.66 3.99 -32.48
C PHE A 269 7.81 2.76 -32.21
N GLN A 270 6.53 2.80 -32.59
CA GLN A 270 5.56 1.73 -32.34
C GLN A 270 5.99 0.38 -32.96
N ASP A 271 6.59 0.38 -34.15
CA ASP A 271 7.08 -0.83 -34.82
C ASP A 271 8.25 -1.51 -34.06
N PHE A 272 8.97 -0.72 -33.26
CA PHE A 272 10.17 -1.15 -32.54
C PHE A 272 9.93 -1.44 -31.06
N ASP A 273 8.75 -1.12 -30.54
CA ASP A 273 8.32 -1.37 -29.16
C ASP A 273 7.07 -2.28 -29.13
N LYS A 274 7.22 -3.49 -29.70
CA LYS A 274 6.13 -4.48 -29.82
C LYS A 274 5.54 -4.87 -28.46
N MET A 275 6.32 -4.78 -27.39
CA MET A 275 5.91 -5.09 -26.01
C MET A 275 5.34 -3.88 -25.26
N ARG A 276 5.19 -2.71 -25.90
CA ARG A 276 4.68 -1.46 -25.29
C ARG A 276 5.41 -1.07 -24.01
N THR A 277 6.71 -1.32 -23.98
CA THR A 277 7.58 -1.05 -22.83
C THR A 277 7.84 0.45 -22.64
N GLY A 278 7.68 1.24 -23.70
CA GLY A 278 8.03 2.66 -23.73
C GLY A 278 9.52 2.92 -23.97
N PHE A 279 10.33 1.90 -24.24
CA PHE A 279 11.78 2.01 -24.42
C PHE A 279 12.21 1.53 -25.81
N CYS A 280 13.19 2.22 -26.40
CA CYS A 280 13.86 1.78 -27.62
C CYS A 280 15.38 1.93 -27.46
N THR A 281 16.16 1.13 -28.20
CA THR A 281 17.62 1.23 -28.15
C THR A 281 18.08 2.53 -28.81
N SER A 282 19.22 3.09 -28.37
CA SER A 282 19.77 4.34 -28.93
C SER A 282 19.96 4.32 -30.45
N LYS A 283 20.31 3.15 -31.00
CA LYS A 283 20.42 2.91 -32.45
C LYS A 283 19.06 3.05 -33.16
N ILE A 284 18.00 2.46 -32.59
CA ILE A 284 16.63 2.58 -33.10
C ILE A 284 16.16 4.02 -32.97
N PHE A 285 16.44 4.68 -31.85
CA PHE A 285 16.06 6.08 -31.62
C PHE A 285 16.58 7.01 -32.71
N THR A 286 17.87 6.89 -33.03
CA THR A 286 18.51 7.69 -34.08
C THR A 286 17.90 7.41 -35.45
N VAL A 287 17.64 6.14 -35.77
CA VAL A 287 17.02 5.75 -37.05
C VAL A 287 15.59 6.27 -37.16
N SER A 288 14.76 6.12 -36.13
CA SER A 288 13.37 6.58 -36.12
C SER A 288 13.24 8.09 -36.23
N VAL A 289 14.09 8.86 -35.55
CA VAL A 289 14.13 10.33 -35.66
C VAL A 289 14.56 10.78 -37.05
N ASN A 290 15.56 10.13 -37.66
CA ASN A 290 16.00 10.44 -39.01
C ASN A 290 14.96 10.06 -40.08
N LYS A 291 14.20 8.97 -39.89
CA LYS A 291 13.08 8.58 -40.75
C LYS A 291 11.94 9.59 -40.73
N GLY A 292 11.71 10.24 -39.57
CA GLY A 292 10.77 11.36 -39.44
C GLY A 292 11.20 12.64 -40.16
N ARG A 293 12.51 12.85 -40.38
CA ARG A 293 13.06 13.97 -41.17
C ARG A 293 12.93 13.76 -42.69
N GLY A 294 13.01 12.53 -43.18
CA GLY A 294 13.09 12.22 -44.62
C GLY A 294 11.76 12.15 -45.39
N ARG A 295 10.59 12.16 -44.72
CA ARG A 295 9.27 11.91 -45.37
C ARG A 295 8.59 13.13 -46.01
N ARG A 296 9.31 14.21 -46.34
CA ARG A 296 8.81 15.38 -47.11
C ARG A 296 9.56 15.59 -48.44
N GLY A 297 9.97 14.51 -49.10
CA GLY A 297 10.54 14.56 -50.46
C GLY A 297 9.65 13.97 -51.56
N GLU A 298 8.72 13.06 -51.24
CA GLU A 298 8.01 12.28 -52.25
C GLU A 298 6.54 12.13 -51.88
N ARG A 299 5.74 13.14 -52.24
CA ARG A 299 4.31 13.05 -52.57
C ARG A 299 3.87 14.41 -53.07
N GLY A 300 4.13 14.63 -54.36
CA GLY A 300 3.90 15.87 -55.09
C GLY A 300 4.31 15.70 -56.55
N ALA A 301 3.65 14.77 -57.24
CA ALA A 301 3.41 14.73 -58.68
C ALA A 301 2.22 13.78 -58.90
#